data_AF-A0A0D2PRM4-F1
#
_entry.id   AF-A0A0D2PRM4-F1
#
_cell.length_a   1.000
_cell.length_b   1.000
_cell.length_c   1.000
_cell.angle_alpha   90.00
_cell.angle_beta   90.00
_cell.angle_gamma   90.00
#
_symmetry.space_group_name_H-M   'P 1'
#
loop_
_entity.id
_entity.type
_entity.pdbx_description
1 polymer ?
#
loop_
_entity_poly.entity_id
_entity_poly.type
_entity_poly.pdbx_seq_one_letter_code
_entity_poly.pdbx_strand_id
1 'polypeptide(L)'
;MSELKQHGGKAMVDSWSKPFYDAFSESKSVQLYEVSFIDSWLLCLNPIKRLLLQFMRKSSDGAKDALQRHIVYSFGDHYYFRKELKILNLLTGYIFLLDKFGRIRWQGFGFAKQEELSSLIYCTKVLLEEK
;
A
#
# COMPACT_ATOMS: atom_id res chain seq x y z
N MET A 1 7.86 -13.07 23.44
CA MET A 1 6.64 -12.36 23.01
C MET A 1 6.98 -11.34 21.91
N SER A 2 7.54 -11.77 20.78
CA SER A 2 8.03 -10.86 19.73
C SER A 2 7.96 -11.43 18.31
N GLU A 3 6.98 -12.28 18.00
CA GLU A 3 6.85 -12.87 16.65
C GLU A 3 5.41 -13.00 16.13
N LEU A 4 4.42 -12.45 16.83
CA LEU A 4 3.02 -12.88 16.63
C LEU A 4 2.07 -11.87 15.95
N LYS A 5 2.55 -10.96 15.08
CA LYS A 5 1.59 -10.10 14.34
C LYS A 5 1.97 -9.51 12.97
N GLN A 6 3.07 -9.93 12.31
CA GLN A 6 3.57 -9.19 11.12
C GLN A 6 3.56 -9.92 9.76
N HIS A 7 3.10 -11.17 9.64
CA HIS A 7 3.45 -11.97 8.46
C HIS A 7 2.41 -12.03 7.31
N GLY A 8 1.13 -11.74 7.53
CA GLY A 8 0.11 -11.88 6.47
C GLY A 8 0.09 -10.70 5.48
N GLY A 9 -0.39 -9.54 5.95
CA GLY A 9 -0.65 -8.38 5.10
C GLY A 9 0.60 -7.83 4.39
N LYS A 10 1.76 -7.80 5.07
CA LYS A 10 3.00 -7.29 4.47
C LYS A 10 3.54 -8.23 3.37
N ALA A 11 3.48 -9.54 3.58
CA ALA A 11 3.89 -10.50 2.55
C ALA A 11 2.97 -10.43 1.32
N MET A 12 1.67 -10.23 1.53
CA MET A 12 0.71 -9.97 0.45
C MET A 12 1.10 -8.71 -0.32
N VAL A 13 1.23 -7.56 0.36
CA VAL A 13 1.62 -6.30 -0.29
C VAL A 13 2.96 -6.42 -1.03
N ASP A 14 3.97 -7.03 -0.40
CA ASP A 14 5.29 -7.20 -1.00
C ASP A 14 5.26 -8.11 -2.25
N SER A 15 4.33 -9.06 -2.33
CA SER A 15 4.13 -9.90 -3.53
C SER A 15 3.66 -9.11 -4.76
N TRP A 16 2.99 -7.98 -4.54
CA TRP A 16 2.59 -7.05 -5.61
C TRP A 16 3.61 -5.94 -5.83
N SER A 17 4.07 -5.32 -4.73
CA SER A 17 4.83 -4.08 -4.79
C SER A 17 6.23 -4.27 -5.32
N LYS A 18 6.89 -5.40 -5.03
CA LYS A 18 8.28 -5.63 -5.49
C LYS A 18 8.34 -5.77 -7.02
N PRO A 19 7.56 -6.67 -7.67
CA PRO A 19 7.62 -6.77 -9.12
C PRO A 19 7.08 -5.52 -9.83
N PHE A 20 6.11 -4.82 -9.23
CA PHE A 20 5.61 -3.54 -9.74
C PHE A 20 6.70 -2.45 -9.68
N TYR A 21 7.43 -2.38 -8.56
CA TYR A 21 8.56 -1.48 -8.41
C TYR A 21 9.63 -1.76 -9.46
N ASP A 22 10.01 -3.03 -9.64
CA ASP A 22 11.03 -3.42 -10.62
C ASP A 22 10.62 -3.03 -12.04
N ALA A 23 9.33 -3.09 -12.37
CA ALA A 23 8.80 -2.71 -13.69
C ALA A 23 8.74 -1.19 -13.95
N PHE A 24 8.68 -0.35 -12.91
CA PHE A 24 8.43 1.10 -13.04
C PHE A 24 9.40 1.98 -12.25
N SER A 25 10.49 1.43 -11.71
CA SER A 25 11.50 2.15 -10.91
C SER A 25 12.12 3.35 -11.61
N GLU A 26 12.23 3.30 -12.93
CA GLU A 26 12.77 4.39 -13.74
C GLU A 26 11.72 5.48 -14.07
N SER A 27 10.44 5.23 -13.85
CA SER A 27 9.36 6.15 -14.20
C SER A 27 9.09 7.18 -13.10
N LYS A 28 9.27 8.46 -13.42
CA LYS A 28 8.91 9.58 -12.51
C LYS A 28 7.41 9.83 -12.40
N SER A 29 6.62 9.27 -13.32
CA SER A 29 5.17 9.48 -13.40
C SER A 29 4.37 8.47 -12.58
N VAL A 30 5.04 7.44 -12.03
CA VAL A 30 4.42 6.41 -11.20
C VAL A 30 4.79 6.64 -9.75
N GLN A 31 3.81 6.59 -8.87
CA GLN A 31 3.99 6.72 -7.43
C GLN A 31 3.35 5.52 -6.73
N LEU A 32 4.02 5.01 -5.70
CA LEU A 32 3.54 3.86 -4.93
C LEU A 32 3.26 4.29 -3.48
N TYR A 33 2.00 4.17 -3.07
CA TYR A 33 1.56 4.46 -1.71
C TYR A 33 1.16 3.18 -0.99
N GLU A 34 1.79 2.92 0.15
CA GLU A 34 1.39 1.84 1.05
C GLU A 34 0.65 2.44 2.24
N VAL A 35 -0.66 2.24 2.27
CA VAL A 35 -1.52 2.80 3.33
C VAL A 35 -1.80 1.73 4.37
N SER A 36 -1.34 1.97 5.60
CA SER A 36 -1.64 1.13 6.76
C SER A 36 -2.74 1.77 7.60
N PHE A 37 -3.84 1.03 7.80
CA PHE A 37 -4.95 1.44 8.66
C PHE A 37 -4.69 1.04 10.12
N ILE A 38 -4.80 2.02 11.01
CA ILE A 38 -4.64 1.86 12.45
C ILE A 38 -5.93 2.33 13.12
N ASP A 39 -6.80 1.38 13.43
CA ASP A 39 -8.14 1.60 14.01
C ASP A 39 -8.15 1.53 15.55
N SER A 40 -7.00 1.25 16.17
CA SER A 40 -6.91 1.06 17.61
C SER A 40 -6.96 2.40 18.35
N TRP A 41 -7.98 2.59 19.19
CA TRP A 41 -8.19 3.82 19.95
C TRP A 41 -6.97 4.25 20.77
N LEU A 42 -6.28 3.31 21.44
CA LEU A 42 -5.04 3.56 22.18
C LEU A 42 -3.92 4.10 21.27
N LEU A 43 -3.77 3.52 20.08
CA LEU A 43 -2.75 3.91 19.12
C LEU A 43 -3.06 5.26 18.47
N CYS A 44 -4.31 5.72 18.56
CA CYS A 44 -4.74 7.04 18.12
C CYS A 44 -4.44 8.15 19.15
N LEU A 45 -4.11 7.81 20.41
CA LEU A 45 -3.75 8.81 21.42
C LEU A 45 -2.45 9.52 21.03
N ASN A 46 -2.45 10.85 21.07
CA ASN A 46 -1.32 11.69 20.61
C ASN A 46 0.08 11.27 21.10
N PRO A 47 0.32 10.99 22.40
CA PRO A 47 1.66 10.59 22.84
C PRO A 47 2.07 9.21 22.28
N ILE A 48 1.12 8.27 22.22
CA ILE A 48 1.35 6.91 21.69
C ILE A 48 1.56 6.94 20.18
N LYS A 49 0.72 7.68 19.45
CA LYS A 49 0.82 7.92 18.01
C LYS A 49 2.19 8.47 17.63
N ARG A 50 2.69 9.47 18.36
CA ARG A 50 4.01 10.07 18.10
C ARG A 50 5.13 9.04 18.28
N LEU A 51 5.06 8.26 19.36
CA LEU A 51 6.04 7.21 19.66
C LEU A 51 6.01 6.10 18.58
N LEU A 52 4.83 5.62 18.21
CA LEU A 52 4.63 4.66 17.11
C LEU A 52 5.25 5.14 15.80
N LEU A 53 4.96 6.38 15.40
CA LEU A 53 5.49 6.96 14.17
C LEU A 53 7.02 7.09 14.20
N GLN A 54 7.61 7.42 15.36
CA GLN A 54 9.07 7.46 15.52
C GLN A 54 9.70 6.07 15.33
N PHE A 55 9.14 5.04 15.96
CA PHE A 55 9.61 3.66 15.80
C PHE A 55 9.48 3.16 14.35
N MET A 56 8.33 3.41 13.71
CA MET A 56 8.08 2.94 12.34
C MET A 56 8.93 3.67 11.29
N ARG A 57 9.18 4.97 11.47
CA ARG A 57 10.12 5.72 10.61
C ARG A 57 11.54 5.16 10.70
N LYS A 58 12.00 4.82 11.90
CA LYS A 58 13.33 4.23 12.10
C LYS A 58 13.49 2.89 11.39
N SER A 59 12.43 2.07 11.32
CA SER A 59 12.46 0.80 10.58
C SER A 59 12.37 0.95 9.06
N SER A 60 11.92 2.10 8.54
CA SER A 60 11.73 2.34 7.11
C SER A 60 12.94 2.97 6.43
N ASP A 61 13.92 3.48 7.19
CA ASP A 61 15.01 4.32 6.66
C ASP A 61 15.97 3.56 5.71
N GLY A 62 15.91 2.22 5.70
CA GLY A 62 16.66 1.37 4.77
C GLY A 62 16.03 1.18 3.38
N ALA A 63 14.83 1.72 3.12
CA ALA A 63 14.07 1.52 1.88
C ALA A 63 13.96 2.79 1.01
N LYS A 64 14.95 3.69 1.09
CA LYS A 64 15.07 4.92 0.28
C LYS A 64 15.68 4.62 -1.08
N ASP A 65 15.02 3.80 -1.89
CA ASP A 65 15.46 3.56 -3.27
C ASP A 65 14.48 4.19 -4.26
N ALA A 66 14.99 4.54 -5.45
CA ALA A 66 14.56 5.59 -6.38
C ALA A 66 13.06 5.75 -6.77
N LEU A 67 12.18 4.80 -6.45
CA LEU A 67 10.72 4.95 -6.59
C LEU A 67 10.17 5.32 -5.20
N GLN A 68 9.47 6.45 -5.09
CA GLN A 68 8.99 6.97 -3.81
C GLN A 68 7.92 6.05 -3.19
N ARG A 69 8.31 4.94 -2.56
CA ARG A 69 7.42 4.11 -1.75
C ARG A 69 7.04 4.93 -0.51
N HIS A 70 5.88 5.55 -0.57
CA HIS A 70 5.34 6.36 0.50
C HIS A 70 4.56 5.46 1.45
N ILE A 71 5.13 5.15 2.60
CA ILE A 71 4.41 4.47 3.67
C ILE A 71 3.60 5.51 4.45
N VAL A 72 2.28 5.39 4.39
CA VAL A 72 1.33 6.32 5.02
C VAL A 72 0.51 5.57 6.07
N TYR A 73 0.40 6.18 7.24
CA TYR A 73 -0.40 5.64 8.35
C TYR A 73 -1.66 6.46 8.52
N SER A 74 -2.81 5.82 8.32
CA SER A 74 -4.11 6.41 8.58
C SER A 74 -4.60 5.94 9.95
N PHE A 75 -4.94 6.88 10.84
CA PHE A 75 -5.38 6.59 12.21
C PHE A 75 -6.85 6.99 12.38
N GLY A 76 -7.63 6.16 13.09
CA GLY A 76 -9.01 6.45 13.46
C GLY A 76 -10.03 5.56 12.75
N ASP A 77 -11.28 6.02 12.69
CA ASP A 77 -12.35 5.28 12.03
C ASP A 77 -12.23 5.43 10.50
N HIS A 78 -12.15 4.28 9.83
CA HIS A 78 -12.04 4.16 8.37
C HIS A 78 -13.20 3.38 7.79
N TYR A 79 -14.29 3.21 8.54
CA TYR A 79 -15.44 2.41 8.13
C TYR A 79 -16.00 2.84 6.78
N TYR A 80 -16.31 4.13 6.60
CA TYR A 80 -16.89 4.62 5.35
C TYR A 80 -15.93 4.46 4.17
N PHE A 81 -14.66 4.83 4.34
CA PHE A 81 -13.65 4.67 3.30
C PHE A 81 -13.50 3.20 2.86
N ARG A 82 -13.40 2.28 3.83
CA ARG A 82 -13.29 0.85 3.57
C ARG A 82 -14.55 0.30 2.90
N LYS A 83 -15.73 0.76 3.32
CA LYS A 83 -17.01 0.35 2.75
C LYS A 83 -17.12 0.73 1.28
N GLU A 84 -16.77 1.96 0.93
CA GLU A 84 -16.79 2.44 -0.47
C GLU A 84 -15.80 1.65 -1.34
N LEU A 85 -14.61 1.35 -0.82
CA LEU A 85 -13.59 0.56 -1.54
C LEU A 85 -13.76 -0.95 -1.44
N LYS A 86 -14.82 -1.44 -0.79
CA LYS A 86 -15.07 -2.87 -0.54
C LYS A 86 -13.89 -3.59 0.15
N ILE A 87 -13.21 -2.90 1.05
CA ILE A 87 -12.16 -3.43 1.92
C ILE A 87 -12.84 -4.13 3.10
N LEU A 88 -13.19 -5.41 2.90
CA LEU A 88 -13.94 -6.20 3.87
C LEU A 88 -13.03 -6.86 4.92
N ASN A 89 -11.85 -7.33 4.53
CA ASN A 89 -10.93 -8.06 5.40
C ASN A 89 -9.68 -7.23 5.72
N LEU A 90 -9.56 -6.73 6.96
CA LEU A 90 -8.41 -5.92 7.40
C LEU A 90 -7.07 -6.65 7.39
N LEU A 91 -7.08 -7.99 7.32
CA LEU A 91 -5.85 -8.80 7.27
C LEU A 91 -5.38 -9.08 5.84
N THR A 92 -6.15 -8.63 4.84
CA THR A 92 -5.85 -8.80 3.41
C THR A 92 -5.22 -7.54 2.84
N GLY A 93 -4.15 -7.67 2.07
CA GLY A 93 -3.60 -6.57 1.28
C GLY A 93 -4.52 -6.25 0.10
N TYR A 94 -4.84 -4.97 -0.12
CA TYR A 94 -5.62 -4.49 -1.26
C TYR A 94 -4.79 -3.54 -2.10
N ILE A 95 -4.84 -3.73 -3.42
CA ILE A 95 -4.03 -2.99 -4.38
C ILE A 95 -5.00 -2.28 -5.32
N PHE A 96 -4.79 -0.98 -5.48
CA PHE A 96 -5.58 -0.15 -6.37
C PHE A 96 -4.64 0.61 -7.31
N LEU A 97 -4.93 0.59 -8.61
CA LEU A 97 -4.29 1.45 -9.59
C LEU A 97 -5.19 2.65 -9.84
N LEU A 98 -4.65 3.84 -9.62
CA LEU A 98 -5.36 5.10 -9.82
C LEU A 98 -4.80 5.82 -11.04
N ASP A 99 -5.67 6.47 -11.82
CA ASP A 99 -5.25 7.42 -12.85
C ASP A 99 -4.94 8.81 -12.24
N LYS A 100 -4.49 9.75 -13.10
CA LYS A 100 -4.21 11.14 -12.72
C LYS A 100 -5.43 11.91 -12.18
N PHE A 101 -6.64 11.42 -12.40
CA PHE A 101 -7.89 12.00 -11.89
C PHE A 101 -8.37 11.33 -10.59
N GLY A 102 -7.60 10.37 -10.06
CA GLY A 102 -7.93 9.63 -8.85
C GLY A 102 -8.98 8.53 -9.06
N ARG A 103 -9.27 8.14 -10.31
CA ARG A 103 -10.23 7.07 -10.61
C ARG A 103 -9.54 5.73 -10.51
N ILE A 104 -10.22 4.74 -9.94
CA ILE A 104 -9.74 3.36 -9.88
C ILE A 104 -9.83 2.75 -11.29
N ARG A 105 -8.68 2.36 -11.84
CA ARG A 105 -8.56 1.73 -13.17
C ARG A 105 -8.32 0.23 -13.08
N TRP A 106 -7.79 -0.23 -11.96
CA TRP A 106 -7.54 -1.64 -11.69
C TRP A 106 -7.56 -1.90 -10.18
N GLN A 107 -7.95 -3.10 -9.77
CA GLN A 107 -7.96 -3.52 -8.37
C GLN A 107 -7.56 -4.99 -8.21
N GLY A 108 -6.93 -5.31 -7.08
CA GLY A 108 -6.55 -6.66 -6.69
C GLY A 108 -6.47 -6.79 -5.17
N PHE A 109 -6.40 -8.03 -4.67
CA PHE A 109 -6.31 -8.28 -3.24
C PHE A 109 -5.62 -9.62 -2.94
N GLY A 110 -5.13 -9.79 -1.71
CA GLY A 110 -4.47 -11.02 -1.29
C GLY A 110 -3.06 -11.16 -1.86
N PHE A 111 -2.64 -12.39 -2.13
CA PHE A 111 -1.34 -12.66 -2.78
C PHE A 111 -1.45 -12.47 -4.29
N ALA A 112 -0.41 -11.87 -4.88
CA ALA A 112 -0.32 -11.67 -6.31
C ALA A 112 -0.29 -13.00 -7.07
N LYS A 113 -1.21 -13.16 -8.03
CA LYS A 113 -1.07 -14.17 -9.08
C LYS A 113 -0.33 -13.57 -10.26
N GLN A 114 0.38 -14.41 -11.00
CA GLN A 114 1.19 -13.96 -12.13
C GLN A 114 0.35 -13.28 -13.23
N GLU A 115 -0.85 -13.81 -13.51
CA GLU A 115 -1.80 -13.22 -14.46
C GLU A 115 -2.27 -11.82 -14.02
N GLU A 116 -2.59 -11.66 -12.74
CA GLU A 116 -3.03 -10.39 -12.16
C GLU A 116 -1.90 -9.36 -12.18
N LEU A 117 -0.67 -9.79 -11.89
CA LEU A 117 0.51 -8.93 -11.97
C LEU A 117 0.77 -8.47 -13.41
N SER A 118 0.69 -9.38 -14.39
CA SER A 118 0.81 -9.03 -15.81
C SER A 118 -0.27 -8.05 -16.26
N SER A 119 -1.51 -8.26 -15.81
CA SER A 119 -2.62 -7.34 -16.06
C SER A 119 -2.38 -5.96 -15.45
N LEU A 120 -1.94 -5.90 -14.18
CA LEU A 120 -1.61 -4.65 -13.50
C LEU A 120 -0.53 -3.87 -14.26
N ILE A 121 0.58 -4.52 -14.63
CA ILE A 121 1.68 -3.88 -15.36
C ILE A 121 1.22 -3.39 -16.72
N TYR A 122 0.43 -4.19 -17.44
CA TYR A 122 -0.13 -3.79 -18.73
C TYR A 122 -1.05 -2.58 -18.60
N CYS A 123 -1.99 -2.59 -17.66
CA CYS A 123 -2.88 -1.46 -17.39
C CYS A 123 -2.11 -0.18 -17.07
N THR A 124 -1.05 -0.26 -16.25
CA THR A 124 -0.21 0.89 -15.94
C THR A 124 0.49 1.45 -17.17
N LYS A 125 1.01 0.60 -18.06
CA LYS A 125 1.63 1.05 -19.32
C LYS A 125 0.64 1.82 -20.19
N VAL A 126 -0.59 1.29 -20.35
CA VAL A 126 -1.66 1.95 -21.10
C VAL A 126 -1.97 3.33 -20.50
N LEU A 127 -2.10 3.44 -19.17
CA LEU A 127 -2.36 4.73 -18.52
C LEU A 127 -1.23 5.75 -18.68
N LEU A 128 0.01 5.29 -18.81
CA LEU A 128 1.16 6.17 -19.04
C LEU A 128 1.21 6.68 -20.49
N GLU A 129 0.64 5.94 -21.44
CA GLU A 129 0.51 6.34 -22.84
C GLU A 129 -0.71 7.27 -23.07
N GLU A 130 -1.77 7.10 -22.26
CA GLU A 130 -2.95 7.98 -22.23
C GLU A 130 -2.58 9.39 -21.68
N LYS A 131 -2.12 10.28 -22.58
CA LYS A 131 -1.76 11.67 -22.24
C LYS A 131 -2.93 12.52 -21.76
#